data_AF-A0A804NVP6-F1
#
_entry.id   AF-A0A804NVP6-F1
#
_cell.length_a   1.000
_cell.length_b   1.000
_cell.length_c   1.000
_cell.angle_alpha   90.00
_cell.angle_beta   90.00
_cell.angle_gamma   90.00
#
_symmetry.space_group_name_H-M   'P 1'
#
loop_
_entity.id
_entity.type
_entity.pdbx_description
1 polymer ?
#
loop_
_entity_poly.entity_id
_entity_poly.type
_entity_poly.pdbx_seq_one_letter_code
_entity_poly.pdbx_strand_id
1 'polypeptide(L)'
;MAATVRRAASSVLSRFLLTKPSPSPASAAGNKSALLGAGAAALHRFSTAPASAAAAAEEPIQPAVEVKHTQLLINGNFVDAASGKTFPTLDPRTGEVIARVAEGDSEDIDRAVAAARRAFDEGPWPRMTAYERCRVLLRFADLIERHAEEVAALETWDNGKTLAQAAGAEVPMVARCVRYYAGWADKIHGLVAPADGAHHVQVLHEPVGVAGQIIPWNFPLLMFAWKVGPALACGNTVVLKTAEQTPLSALYVANLLHEAGLPEGVLNVVSGFGPTAGAALCSHMGVDKLAFTGSTGTGQIVLELAARSNLKPVTLELGGKSPFIVMDDADVDQAVELAHQAVFFNQGQCCCAGSRTFVHERVYDEFVEKSKARALKRVVGDPFRDGVEQGPQIDGEQFNKILRYVQSGVDSGATLVAGGDRVGDRGFYIQPTVFADAKDEMKIAREEIFGPVQTILKFRYTRRMIFF
;
A
#
# COMPACT_ATOMS: atom_id res chain seq x y z
N MET A 1 -11.64 -7.84 -59.83
CA MET A 1 -11.46 -8.69 -61.02
C MET A 1 -10.23 -9.56 -60.78
N ALA A 2 -10.43 -10.88 -60.84
CA ALA A 2 -9.52 -12.04 -60.84
C ALA A 2 -8.00 -11.88 -60.60
N ALA A 3 -7.44 -12.67 -59.66
CA ALA A 3 -6.65 -13.90 -59.92
C ALA A 3 -6.01 -14.41 -58.60
N THR A 4 -6.47 -15.49 -57.95
CA THR A 4 -6.05 -16.92 -58.09
C THR A 4 -4.54 -17.13 -57.82
N VAL A 5 -4.08 -17.94 -56.85
CA VAL A 5 -3.75 -19.39 -57.02
C VAL A 5 -3.10 -20.02 -55.74
N ARG A 6 -3.65 -21.19 -55.30
CA ARG A 6 -3.03 -22.40 -54.65
C ARG A 6 -2.40 -22.30 -53.24
N ARG A 7 -2.33 -23.36 -52.41
CA ARG A 7 -2.98 -24.69 -52.20
C ARG A 7 -2.35 -25.26 -50.91
N ALA A 8 -3.16 -25.94 -50.08
CA ALA A 8 -2.84 -27.09 -49.22
C ALA A 8 -1.66 -27.06 -48.23
N ALA A 9 -1.99 -27.16 -46.93
CA ALA A 9 -1.46 -28.21 -46.04
C ALA A 9 -2.37 -28.32 -44.80
N SER A 10 -2.94 -29.51 -44.56
CA SER A 10 -3.68 -29.87 -43.35
C SER A 10 -2.88 -30.87 -42.56
N SER A 11 -3.12 -30.86 -41.24
CA SER A 11 -2.80 -31.88 -40.24
C SER A 11 -1.37 -31.89 -39.68
N VAL A 12 -1.29 -31.73 -38.35
CA VAL A 12 -0.54 -32.53 -37.37
C VAL A 12 -0.33 -31.62 -36.15
N LEU A 13 -1.11 -31.85 -35.09
CA LEU A 13 -0.71 -31.56 -33.70
C LEU A 13 -1.70 -32.23 -32.75
N SER A 14 -1.47 -33.52 -32.53
CA SER A 14 -1.94 -34.26 -31.36
C SER A 14 -0.80 -35.16 -30.92
N ARG A 15 -0.59 -35.25 -29.59
CA ARG A 15 0.43 -36.03 -28.83
C ARG A 15 1.64 -35.20 -28.40
N PHE A 16 1.68 -34.81 -27.12
CA PHE A 16 2.54 -35.42 -26.11
C PHE A 16 2.22 -34.81 -24.74
N LEU A 17 1.42 -35.54 -23.96
CA LEU A 17 1.39 -35.49 -22.50
C LEU A 17 2.01 -36.80 -22.01
N LEU A 18 2.63 -36.75 -20.82
CA LEU A 18 3.15 -37.84 -19.97
C LEU A 18 4.66 -38.04 -19.98
N THR A 19 5.33 -37.46 -18.98
CA THR A 19 6.40 -38.15 -18.24
C THR A 19 6.33 -37.77 -16.75
N LYS A 20 6.06 -38.78 -15.90
CA LYS A 20 6.20 -38.72 -14.43
C LYS A 20 7.63 -39.17 -14.02
N PRO A 21 8.08 -38.86 -12.79
CA PRO A 21 9.46 -39.06 -12.32
C PRO A 21 9.64 -40.32 -11.44
N SER A 22 10.89 -40.78 -11.28
CA SER A 22 11.51 -41.42 -10.08
C SER A 22 12.84 -42.13 -10.46
N PRO A 23 13.69 -42.64 -9.53
CA PRO A 23 13.71 -42.52 -8.06
C PRO A 23 15.07 -42.06 -7.46
N SER A 24 15.04 -41.86 -6.13
CA SER A 24 16.15 -41.66 -5.17
C SER A 24 17.17 -42.81 -5.13
N PRO A 25 18.33 -42.62 -4.48
CA PRO A 25 18.56 -43.39 -3.26
C PRO A 25 19.17 -42.60 -2.08
N ALA A 26 18.75 -42.99 -0.86
CA ALA A 26 19.45 -42.78 0.42
C ALA A 26 20.77 -43.59 0.44
N SER A 27 21.79 -43.44 1.29
CA SER A 27 22.01 -42.83 2.60
C SER A 27 23.52 -42.88 2.86
N ALA A 28 24.11 -41.92 3.60
CA ALA A 28 25.30 -42.21 4.43
C ALA A 28 25.50 -41.12 5.49
N ALA A 29 25.49 -41.56 6.75
CA ALA A 29 25.86 -40.77 7.91
C ALA A 29 27.37 -40.52 7.96
N GLY A 30 27.78 -39.38 8.52
CA GLY A 30 29.19 -39.08 8.80
C GLY A 30 29.39 -37.73 9.49
N ASN A 31 29.38 -37.75 10.82
CA ASN A 31 29.94 -36.69 11.67
C ASN A 31 31.35 -36.30 11.21
N LYS A 32 31.64 -35.01 11.01
CA LYS A 32 32.87 -34.35 11.50
C LYS A 32 32.64 -32.87 11.77
N SER A 33 33.15 -32.48 12.93
CA SER A 33 33.20 -31.17 13.55
C SER A 33 34.24 -30.23 12.89
N ALA A 34 34.10 -28.96 13.25
CA ALA A 34 35.12 -27.91 13.34
C ALA A 34 35.68 -27.33 12.03
N LEU A 35 35.34 -26.06 11.77
CA LEU A 35 36.30 -24.94 11.61
C LEU A 35 35.51 -23.65 11.38
N LEU A 36 35.17 -22.95 12.47
CA LEU A 36 34.72 -21.55 12.45
C LEU A 36 35.97 -20.68 12.29
N GLY A 37 36.21 -20.23 11.06
CA GLY A 37 37.20 -19.21 10.73
C GLY A 37 36.59 -17.83 10.85
N ALA A 38 37.19 -17.00 11.70
CA ALA A 38 36.85 -15.61 11.93
C ALA A 38 36.97 -14.75 10.65
N GLY A 39 36.03 -13.83 10.48
CA GLY A 39 36.03 -12.85 9.39
C GLY A 39 35.06 -11.71 9.67
N ALA A 40 35.18 -11.07 10.83
CA ALA A 40 34.49 -9.82 11.11
C ALA A 40 35.20 -8.69 10.35
N ALA A 41 34.66 -8.32 9.19
CA ALA A 41 35.08 -7.13 8.47
C ALA A 41 34.53 -5.88 9.17
N ALA A 42 35.44 -4.95 9.48
CA ALA A 42 35.17 -3.70 10.17
C ALA A 42 34.21 -2.81 9.37
N LEU A 43 33.08 -2.47 9.97
CA LEU A 43 32.19 -1.40 9.53
C LEU A 43 32.92 -0.05 9.71
N HIS A 44 33.34 0.55 8.60
CA HIS A 44 33.79 1.94 8.62
C HIS A 44 32.56 2.85 8.81
N ARG A 45 32.37 3.35 10.03
CA ARG A 45 31.50 4.49 10.30
C ARG A 45 32.04 5.70 9.55
N PHE A 46 31.36 6.14 8.49
CA PHE A 46 31.66 7.40 7.84
C PHE A 46 31.16 8.54 8.74
N SER A 47 32.10 9.17 9.44
CA SER A 47 31.86 10.36 10.25
C SER A 47 31.57 11.55 9.34
N THR A 48 30.32 12.00 9.34
CA THR A 48 29.95 13.37 8.96
C THR A 48 29.45 14.09 10.22
N ALA A 49 29.78 15.38 10.34
CA ALA A 49 29.52 16.23 11.50
C ALA A 49 28.07 16.15 12.00
N PRO A 50 27.80 16.38 13.31
CA PRO A 50 26.51 16.06 13.91
C PRO A 50 25.41 16.93 13.30
N ALA A 51 24.53 16.33 12.51
CA ALA A 51 23.16 16.80 12.43
C ALA A 51 22.64 16.88 13.87
N SER A 52 21.99 17.98 14.25
CA SER A 52 21.64 18.28 15.64
C SER A 52 21.07 17.06 16.35
N ALA A 53 21.91 16.43 17.17
CA ALA A 53 21.63 15.23 17.94
C ALA A 53 20.76 15.60 19.16
N ALA A 54 19.60 16.20 18.91
CA ALA A 54 18.60 16.51 19.92
C ALA A 54 17.60 15.37 20.13
N ALA A 55 17.83 14.20 19.53
CA ALA A 55 17.09 12.98 19.86
C ALA A 55 17.85 12.20 20.95
N ALA A 56 18.09 12.84 22.10
CA ALA A 56 18.38 12.10 23.31
C ALA A 56 17.06 11.52 23.82
N ALA A 57 16.95 10.18 23.83
CA ALA A 57 16.01 9.34 24.60
C ALA A 57 14.85 10.06 25.33
N GLU A 58 13.94 10.72 24.61
CA GLU A 58 12.69 11.21 25.17
C GLU A 58 11.62 10.14 24.99
N GLU A 59 10.85 9.88 26.04
CA GLU A 59 9.72 8.96 25.96
C GLU A 59 8.72 9.47 24.92
N PRO A 60 8.17 8.57 24.08
CA PRO A 60 7.16 8.95 23.11
C PRO A 60 5.95 9.60 23.79
N ILE A 61 5.37 10.59 23.11
CA ILE A 61 4.12 11.22 23.53
C ILE A 61 3.03 10.16 23.46
N GLN A 62 2.39 9.88 24.58
CA GLN A 62 1.21 9.02 24.62
C GLN A 62 0.04 9.75 23.97
N PRO A 63 -0.54 9.24 22.87
CA PRO A 63 -1.69 9.89 22.26
C PRO A 63 -2.91 9.81 23.16
N ALA A 64 -3.71 10.88 23.16
CA ALA A 64 -4.99 10.94 23.86
C ALA A 64 -6.10 10.22 23.08
N VAL A 65 -5.88 8.95 22.73
CA VAL A 65 -6.84 8.12 22.00
C VAL A 65 -6.87 6.70 22.58
N GLU A 66 -8.07 6.11 22.65
CA GLU A 66 -8.27 4.75 23.12
C GLU A 66 -8.51 3.80 21.94
N VAL A 67 -7.91 2.61 22.00
CA VAL A 67 -8.17 1.54 21.04
C VAL A 67 -9.49 0.86 21.38
N LYS A 68 -10.59 1.31 20.78
CA LYS A 68 -11.94 0.80 21.05
C LYS A 68 -12.25 -0.56 20.40
N HIS A 69 -11.60 -0.87 19.27
CA HIS A 69 -11.93 -2.04 18.45
C HIS A 69 -10.69 -2.83 18.05
N THR A 70 -10.63 -4.10 18.45
CA THR A 70 -9.55 -5.03 18.12
C THR A 70 -10.05 -6.36 17.56
N GLN A 71 -11.37 -6.52 17.45
CA GLN A 71 -12.03 -7.71 16.93
C GLN A 71 -12.24 -7.61 15.41
N LEU A 72 -12.62 -8.71 14.77
CA LEU A 72 -13.05 -8.71 13.37
C LEU A 72 -14.45 -8.09 13.28
N LEU A 73 -14.76 -7.39 12.20
CA LEU A 73 -16.12 -6.91 11.94
C LEU A 73 -16.78 -7.85 10.93
N ILE A 74 -17.74 -8.67 11.37
CA ILE A 74 -18.46 -9.62 10.52
C ILE A 74 -19.95 -9.49 10.78
N ASN A 75 -20.73 -9.32 9.70
CA ASN A 75 -22.19 -9.17 9.77
C ASN A 75 -22.63 -8.07 10.77
N GLY A 76 -21.97 -6.91 10.74
CA GLY A 76 -22.27 -5.78 11.63
C GLY A 76 -21.86 -5.95 13.09
N ASN A 77 -21.17 -7.03 13.45
CA ASN A 77 -20.76 -7.32 14.83
C ASN A 77 -19.24 -7.43 14.94
N PHE A 78 -18.69 -6.90 16.03
CA PHE A 78 -17.31 -7.14 16.42
C PHE A 78 -17.21 -8.53 17.08
N VAL A 79 -16.42 -9.42 16.48
CA VAL A 79 -16.30 -10.82 16.88
C VAL A 79 -14.84 -11.25 16.95
N ASP A 80 -14.54 -12.15 17.88
CA ASP A 80 -13.23 -12.80 17.91
C ASP A 80 -13.04 -13.70 16.67
N ALA A 81 -11.77 -13.93 16.32
CA ALA A 81 -11.42 -14.92 15.30
C ALA A 81 -11.94 -16.31 15.73
N ALA A 82 -12.38 -17.12 14.78
CA ALA A 82 -12.89 -18.47 15.06
C ALA A 82 -11.88 -19.34 15.84
N SER A 83 -10.59 -19.12 15.59
CA SER A 83 -9.49 -19.80 16.29
C SER A 83 -9.20 -19.27 17.70
N GLY A 84 -9.75 -18.12 18.08
CA GLY A 84 -9.40 -17.38 19.30
C GLY A 84 -8.00 -16.73 19.27
N LYS A 85 -7.27 -16.83 18.15
CA LYS A 85 -5.93 -16.24 18.03
C LYS A 85 -5.99 -14.73 17.90
N THR A 86 -4.91 -14.10 18.33
CA THR A 86 -4.67 -12.67 18.18
C THR A 86 -3.22 -12.42 17.77
N PHE A 87 -2.97 -11.33 17.05
CA PHE A 87 -1.62 -10.85 16.72
C PHE A 87 -1.41 -9.42 17.26
N PRO A 88 -0.16 -9.03 17.58
CA PRO A 88 0.12 -7.68 18.03
C PRO A 88 0.19 -6.70 16.84
N THR A 89 -0.43 -5.53 16.96
CA THR A 89 0.00 -4.35 16.22
C THR A 89 0.99 -3.55 17.07
N LEU A 90 2.01 -2.98 16.45
CA LEU A 90 3.17 -2.40 17.12
C LEU A 90 3.26 -0.90 16.89
N ASP A 91 3.70 -0.16 17.89
CA ASP A 91 4.04 1.25 17.77
C ASP A 91 5.40 1.39 17.07
N PRO A 92 5.49 1.93 15.85
CA PRO A 92 6.76 2.01 15.12
C PRO A 92 7.79 2.95 15.78
N ARG A 93 7.35 3.79 16.73
CA ARG A 93 8.23 4.67 17.51
C ARG A 93 9.03 3.90 18.54
N THR A 94 8.55 2.75 18.99
CA THR A 94 9.15 1.98 20.09
C THR A 94 9.40 0.51 19.77
N GLY A 95 8.62 -0.08 18.87
CA GLY A 95 8.51 -1.52 18.64
C GLY A 95 7.62 -2.25 19.65
N GLU A 96 6.93 -1.52 20.55
CA GLU A 96 6.08 -2.10 21.59
C GLU A 96 4.66 -2.34 21.10
N VAL A 97 3.94 -3.22 21.78
CA VAL A 97 2.56 -3.58 21.41
C VAL A 97 1.61 -2.43 21.75
N ILE A 98 0.88 -1.93 20.76
CA ILE A 98 -0.25 -1.01 20.96
C ILE A 98 -1.46 -1.82 21.46
N ALA A 99 -1.82 -2.85 20.71
CA ALA A 99 -2.98 -3.70 20.98
C ALA A 99 -2.80 -5.09 20.37
N ARG A 100 -3.60 -6.04 20.87
CA ARG A 100 -3.73 -7.38 20.27
C ARG A 100 -5.04 -7.45 19.48
N VAL A 101 -4.93 -7.72 18.19
CA VAL A 101 -6.04 -7.75 17.24
C VAL A 101 -6.39 -9.20 16.90
N ALA A 102 -7.67 -9.51 16.75
CA ALA A 102 -8.14 -10.82 16.33
C ALA A 102 -7.47 -11.24 15.01
N GLU A 103 -6.93 -12.45 14.97
CA GLU A 103 -6.20 -12.99 13.82
C GLU A 103 -7.15 -13.79 12.93
N GLY A 104 -7.77 -13.11 11.97
CA GLY A 104 -8.63 -13.75 10.99
C GLY A 104 -7.84 -14.75 10.14
N ASP A 105 -8.48 -15.89 9.87
CA ASP A 105 -7.97 -16.94 8.99
C ASP A 105 -9.06 -17.35 7.98
N SER A 106 -8.85 -18.46 7.25
CA SER A 106 -9.77 -18.96 6.24
C SER A 106 -11.22 -19.08 6.70
N GLU A 107 -11.47 -19.61 7.91
CA GLU A 107 -12.83 -19.75 8.44
C GLU A 107 -13.51 -18.39 8.66
N ASP A 108 -12.78 -17.38 9.12
CA ASP A 108 -13.32 -16.03 9.32
C ASP A 108 -13.60 -15.33 7.99
N ILE A 109 -12.76 -15.59 6.98
CA ILE A 109 -13.02 -15.17 5.60
C ILE A 109 -14.29 -15.83 5.06
N ASP A 110 -14.48 -17.14 5.28
CA ASP A 110 -15.70 -17.85 4.85
C ASP A 110 -16.95 -17.26 5.52
N ARG A 111 -16.89 -16.97 6.83
CA ARG A 111 -17.96 -16.30 7.59
C ARG A 111 -18.26 -14.90 7.03
N ALA A 112 -17.23 -14.11 6.75
CA ALA A 112 -17.35 -12.77 6.19
C ALA A 112 -17.93 -12.78 4.77
N VAL A 113 -17.47 -13.69 3.91
CA VAL A 113 -18.00 -13.84 2.55
C VAL A 113 -19.44 -14.34 2.58
N ALA A 114 -19.79 -15.27 3.47
CA ALA A 114 -21.18 -15.70 3.63
C ALA A 114 -22.09 -14.56 4.09
N ALA A 115 -21.63 -13.68 4.99
CA ALA A 115 -22.36 -12.49 5.40
C ALA A 115 -22.53 -11.49 4.25
N ALA A 116 -21.45 -11.19 3.51
CA ALA A 116 -21.49 -10.33 2.33
C ALA A 116 -22.43 -10.87 1.25
N ARG A 117 -22.37 -12.18 0.99
CA ARG A 117 -23.24 -12.86 0.02
C ARG A 117 -24.72 -12.73 0.41
N ARG A 118 -25.08 -13.02 1.66
CA ARG A 118 -26.47 -12.83 2.13
C ARG A 118 -26.92 -11.38 2.03
N ALA A 119 -26.07 -10.43 2.43
CA ALA A 119 -26.38 -9.01 2.34
C ALA A 119 -26.59 -8.53 0.88
N PHE A 120 -25.86 -9.12 -0.07
CA PHE A 120 -26.00 -8.85 -1.50
C PHE A 120 -27.22 -9.55 -2.11
N ASP A 121 -27.37 -10.86 -1.91
CA ASP A 121 -28.40 -11.64 -2.59
C ASP A 121 -29.80 -11.37 -2.01
N GLU A 122 -29.90 -11.19 -0.69
CA GLU A 122 -31.17 -11.10 0.05
C GLU A 122 -31.36 -9.77 0.82
N GLY A 123 -30.26 -9.13 1.24
CA GLY A 123 -30.28 -7.92 2.09
C GLY A 123 -30.73 -6.63 1.41
N PRO A 124 -31.06 -5.57 2.15
CA PRO A 124 -31.63 -4.35 1.56
C PRO A 124 -30.65 -3.57 0.66
N TRP A 125 -29.34 -3.76 0.79
CA TRP A 125 -28.33 -2.85 0.23
C TRP A 125 -28.35 -2.68 -1.30
N PRO A 126 -28.27 -3.74 -2.13
CA PRO A 126 -28.37 -3.57 -3.59
C PRO A 126 -29.80 -3.21 -4.05
N ARG A 127 -30.81 -3.42 -3.20
CA ARG A 127 -32.23 -3.08 -3.45
C ARG A 127 -32.61 -1.67 -3.03
N MET A 128 -31.81 -1.03 -2.17
CA MET A 128 -31.96 0.39 -1.86
C MET A 128 -31.86 1.21 -3.14
N THR A 129 -32.62 2.29 -3.20
CA THR A 129 -32.44 3.28 -4.24
C THR A 129 -31.00 3.81 -4.19
N ALA A 130 -30.47 4.20 -5.35
CA ALA A 130 -29.15 4.79 -5.43
C ALA A 130 -28.98 6.02 -4.50
N TYR A 131 -30.06 6.79 -4.32
CA TYR A 131 -30.10 7.94 -3.41
C TYR A 131 -30.00 7.54 -1.93
N GLU A 132 -30.62 6.45 -1.50
CA GLU A 132 -30.48 5.95 -0.14
C GLU A 132 -29.04 5.52 0.18
N ARG A 133 -28.37 4.84 -0.76
CA ARG A 133 -26.94 4.52 -0.63
C ARG A 133 -26.07 5.79 -0.56
N CYS A 134 -26.36 6.79 -1.41
CA CYS A 134 -25.72 8.11 -1.35
C CYS A 134 -25.85 8.72 0.05
N ARG A 135 -27.05 8.71 0.64
CA ARG A 135 -27.30 9.26 1.99
C ARG A 135 -26.51 8.56 3.09
N VAL A 136 -26.32 7.24 3.02
CA VAL A 136 -25.46 6.50 3.96
C VAL A 136 -24.01 6.96 3.85
N LEU A 137 -23.46 7.04 2.62
CA LEU A 137 -22.08 7.47 2.39
C LEU A 137 -21.84 8.94 2.78
N LEU A 138 -22.81 9.83 2.56
CA LEU A 138 -22.72 11.23 3.02
C LEU A 138 -22.66 11.30 4.56
N ARG A 139 -23.54 10.57 5.26
CA ARG A 139 -23.50 10.51 6.73
C ARG A 139 -22.19 9.94 7.25
N PHE A 140 -21.63 8.93 6.56
CA PHE A 140 -20.34 8.38 6.93
C PHE A 140 -19.22 9.41 6.81
N ALA A 141 -19.19 10.19 5.74
CA ALA A 141 -18.21 11.27 5.61
C ALA A 141 -18.34 12.32 6.73
N ASP A 142 -19.56 12.66 7.12
CA ASP A 142 -19.81 13.58 8.24
C ASP A 142 -19.34 13.00 9.59
N LEU A 143 -19.48 11.69 9.79
CA LEU A 143 -18.96 11.01 10.98
C LEU A 143 -17.43 10.94 11.00
N ILE A 144 -16.78 10.71 9.86
CA ILE A 144 -15.30 10.78 9.78
C ILE A 144 -14.80 12.15 10.21
N GLU A 145 -15.44 13.23 9.75
CA GLU A 145 -15.04 14.60 10.14
C GLU A 145 -15.34 14.90 11.60
N ARG A 146 -16.48 14.42 12.12
CA ARG A 146 -16.81 14.56 13.54
C ARG A 146 -15.77 13.90 14.45
N HIS A 147 -15.24 12.76 14.03
CA HIS A 147 -14.25 11.98 14.77
C HIS A 147 -12.81 12.19 14.27
N ALA A 148 -12.54 13.28 13.56
CA ALA A 148 -11.28 13.46 12.84
C ALA A 148 -10.04 13.42 13.75
N GLU A 149 -10.13 13.96 14.97
CA GLU A 149 -9.03 13.95 15.94
C GLU A 149 -8.66 12.54 16.39
N GLU A 150 -9.65 11.74 16.80
CA GLU A 150 -9.45 10.34 17.22
C GLU A 150 -8.90 9.50 16.06
N VAL A 151 -9.46 9.69 14.86
CA VAL A 151 -9.06 8.99 13.64
C VAL A 151 -7.62 9.33 13.24
N ALA A 152 -7.25 10.61 13.28
CA ALA A 152 -5.89 11.04 12.97
C ALA A 152 -4.87 10.54 14.01
N ALA A 153 -5.24 10.55 15.30
CA ALA A 153 -4.37 10.03 16.35
C ALA A 153 -4.14 8.52 16.22
N LEU A 154 -5.18 7.73 15.88
CA LEU A 154 -5.02 6.29 15.61
C LEU A 154 -4.14 6.03 14.38
N GLU A 155 -4.35 6.78 13.29
CA GLU A 155 -3.49 6.69 12.10
C GLU A 155 -2.02 6.97 12.45
N THR A 156 -1.75 8.06 13.17
CA THR A 156 -0.38 8.42 13.58
C THR A 156 0.23 7.37 14.50
N TRP A 157 -0.53 6.82 15.45
CA TRP A 157 -0.01 5.85 16.41
C TRP A 157 0.31 4.50 15.76
N ASP A 158 -0.61 3.97 14.96
CA ASP A 158 -0.51 2.63 14.36
C ASP A 158 0.42 2.62 13.12
N ASN A 159 0.50 3.73 12.37
CA ASN A 159 1.32 3.82 11.14
C ASN A 159 2.67 4.54 11.34
N GLY A 160 2.76 5.53 12.24
CA GLY A 160 3.95 6.35 12.43
C GLY A 160 4.06 7.59 11.52
N LYS A 161 3.07 7.89 10.66
CA LYS A 161 2.97 9.20 9.98
C LYS A 161 2.73 10.34 10.97
N THR A 162 3.13 11.56 10.63
CA THR A 162 2.95 12.71 11.53
C THR A 162 1.47 13.04 11.73
N LEU A 163 1.13 13.51 12.94
CA LEU A 163 -0.24 13.94 13.27
C LEU A 163 -0.68 15.10 12.38
N ALA A 164 0.24 16.03 12.07
CA ALA A 164 -0.02 17.12 11.15
C ALA A 164 -0.43 16.64 9.74
N GLN A 165 0.23 15.58 9.22
CA GLN A 165 -0.14 14.97 7.94
C GLN A 165 -1.49 14.25 8.04
N ALA A 166 -1.68 13.42 9.07
CA ALA A 166 -2.90 12.66 9.26
C ALA A 166 -4.14 13.57 9.41
N ALA A 167 -4.08 14.53 10.33
CA ALA A 167 -5.18 15.45 10.63
C ALA A 167 -5.37 16.52 9.56
N GLY A 168 -4.27 17.12 9.05
CA GLY A 168 -4.32 18.26 8.15
C GLY A 168 -4.57 17.90 6.68
N ALA A 169 -4.23 16.68 6.25
CA ALA A 169 -4.32 16.29 4.85
C ALA A 169 -5.11 14.99 4.63
N GLU A 170 -4.78 13.91 5.35
CA GLU A 170 -5.32 12.59 5.01
C GLU A 170 -6.78 12.38 5.42
N VAL A 171 -7.12 12.65 6.68
CA VAL A 171 -8.51 12.50 7.17
C VAL A 171 -9.50 13.37 6.38
N PRO A 172 -9.22 14.66 6.10
CA PRO A 172 -10.06 15.46 5.22
C PRO A 172 -10.19 14.86 3.80
N MET A 173 -9.12 14.29 3.26
CA MET A 173 -9.13 13.66 1.94
C MET A 173 -9.94 12.35 1.93
N VAL A 174 -9.93 11.58 3.02
CA VAL A 174 -10.77 10.39 3.22
C VAL A 174 -12.24 10.80 3.16
N ALA A 175 -12.66 11.78 3.97
CA ALA A 175 -14.04 12.29 3.97
C ALA A 175 -14.45 12.82 2.59
N ARG A 176 -13.58 13.60 1.93
CA ARG A 176 -13.81 14.11 0.57
C ARG A 176 -13.96 12.98 -0.45
N CYS A 177 -13.15 11.95 -0.38
CA CYS A 177 -13.23 10.78 -1.26
C CYS A 177 -14.56 10.04 -1.10
N VAL A 178 -14.99 9.81 0.14
CA VAL A 178 -16.30 9.22 0.44
C VAL A 178 -17.43 10.08 -0.13
N ARG A 179 -17.40 11.41 0.08
CA ARG A 179 -18.42 12.32 -0.49
C ARG A 179 -18.45 12.31 -2.00
N TYR A 180 -17.28 12.25 -2.64
CA TYR A 180 -17.19 12.13 -4.09
C TYR A 180 -17.92 10.89 -4.60
N TYR A 181 -17.67 9.72 -4.00
CA TYR A 181 -18.34 8.48 -4.39
C TYR A 181 -19.80 8.41 -3.96
N ALA A 182 -20.19 9.05 -2.86
CA ALA A 182 -21.59 9.23 -2.50
C ALA A 182 -22.35 9.94 -3.64
N GLY A 183 -21.75 11.00 -4.20
CA GLY A 183 -22.28 11.72 -5.36
C GLY A 183 -22.35 10.90 -6.66
N TRP A 184 -21.61 9.79 -6.76
CA TRP A 184 -21.68 8.88 -7.92
C TRP A 184 -22.77 7.83 -7.80
N ALA A 185 -23.23 7.50 -6.60
CA ALA A 185 -24.15 6.37 -6.38
C ALA A 185 -25.41 6.44 -7.26
N ASP A 186 -25.94 7.65 -7.51
CA ASP A 186 -27.12 7.92 -8.36
C ASP A 186 -26.80 8.42 -9.78
N LYS A 187 -25.56 8.28 -10.24
CA LYS A 187 -25.09 8.75 -11.57
C LYS A 187 -24.42 7.65 -12.39
N ILE A 188 -24.55 6.39 -11.98
CA ILE A 188 -24.03 5.25 -12.73
C ILE A 188 -25.02 4.95 -13.86
N HIS A 189 -24.75 5.51 -15.03
CA HIS A 189 -25.61 5.34 -16.21
C HIS A 189 -25.13 4.19 -17.08
N GLY A 190 -26.09 3.47 -17.64
CA GLY A 190 -25.88 2.57 -18.77
C GLY A 190 -25.91 3.30 -20.12
N LEU A 191 -26.13 2.55 -21.19
CA LEU A 191 -26.21 3.10 -22.56
C LEU A 191 -27.37 2.46 -23.32
N VAL A 192 -28.06 3.23 -24.15
CA VAL A 192 -28.96 2.70 -25.19
C VAL A 192 -28.21 2.75 -26.51
N ALA A 193 -27.98 1.59 -27.12
CA ALA A 193 -27.11 1.46 -28.28
C ALA A 193 -27.93 1.28 -29.57
N PRO A 194 -27.53 1.92 -30.69
CA PRO A 194 -28.14 1.64 -31.99
C PRO A 194 -27.73 0.23 -32.44
N ALA A 195 -28.71 -0.60 -32.76
CA ALA A 195 -28.50 -1.93 -33.30
C ALA A 195 -28.93 -1.99 -34.77
N ASP A 196 -28.27 -2.83 -35.55
CA ASP A 196 -28.73 -3.14 -36.90
C ASP A 196 -30.09 -3.86 -36.83
N GLY A 197 -31.07 -3.37 -37.57
CA GLY A 197 -32.42 -3.94 -37.61
C GLY A 197 -33.35 -3.45 -36.49
N ALA A 198 -34.48 -4.15 -36.31
CA ALA A 198 -35.56 -3.74 -35.41
C ALA A 198 -35.36 -4.25 -33.97
N HIS A 199 -34.25 -3.89 -33.34
CA HIS A 199 -33.92 -4.30 -31.97
C HIS A 199 -33.79 -3.09 -31.04
N HIS A 200 -34.24 -3.26 -29.79
CA HIS A 200 -33.92 -2.35 -28.69
C HIS A 200 -32.77 -2.94 -27.88
N VAL A 201 -31.66 -2.22 -27.79
CA VAL A 201 -30.46 -2.66 -27.05
C VAL A 201 -30.13 -1.64 -25.97
N GLN A 202 -30.01 -2.14 -24.74
CA GLN A 202 -29.58 -1.37 -23.58
C GLN A 202 -28.49 -2.13 -22.82
N VAL A 203 -27.56 -1.38 -22.23
CA VAL A 203 -26.50 -1.86 -21.35
C VAL A 203 -26.83 -1.40 -19.94
N LEU A 204 -26.86 -2.33 -18.98
CA LEU A 204 -27.05 -2.04 -17.57
C LEU A 204 -25.72 -2.20 -16.83
N HIS A 205 -25.43 -1.28 -15.92
CA HIS A 205 -24.25 -1.35 -15.05
C HIS A 205 -24.70 -1.80 -13.66
N GLU A 206 -24.73 -3.11 -13.46
CA GLU A 206 -25.11 -3.74 -12.20
C GLU A 206 -23.88 -3.92 -11.28
N PRO A 207 -24.04 -3.91 -9.95
CA PRO A 207 -22.97 -4.27 -9.03
C PRO A 207 -22.44 -5.67 -9.34
N VAL A 208 -21.12 -5.86 -9.19
CA VAL A 208 -20.47 -7.15 -9.43
C VAL A 208 -20.85 -8.20 -8.38
N GLY A 209 -21.16 -7.77 -7.15
CA GLY A 209 -21.53 -8.64 -6.04
C GLY A 209 -20.65 -8.46 -4.81
N VAL A 210 -20.03 -9.55 -4.36
CA VAL A 210 -19.10 -9.57 -3.23
C VAL A 210 -17.70 -9.21 -3.70
N ALA A 211 -17.21 -8.04 -3.30
CA ALA A 211 -15.87 -7.55 -3.60
C ALA A 211 -14.89 -7.89 -2.46
N GLY A 212 -13.88 -8.70 -2.75
CA GLY A 212 -12.73 -8.93 -1.87
C GLY A 212 -11.70 -7.81 -2.05
N GLN A 213 -11.35 -7.14 -0.96
CA GLN A 213 -10.50 -5.95 -1.00
C GLN A 213 -9.34 -6.12 -0.02
N ILE A 214 -8.11 -5.86 -0.46
CA ILE A 214 -6.90 -5.98 0.37
C ILE A 214 -6.13 -4.67 0.29
N ILE A 215 -5.91 -4.03 1.45
CA ILE A 215 -5.23 -2.73 1.57
C ILE A 215 -3.82 -2.87 2.18
N PRO A 216 -2.88 -1.99 1.80
CA PRO A 216 -1.56 -1.90 2.40
C PRO A 216 -1.60 -1.03 3.66
N TRP A 217 -0.45 -0.91 4.31
CA TRP A 217 -0.29 -0.21 5.59
C TRP A 217 0.09 1.26 5.48
N ASN A 218 0.50 1.77 4.31
CA ASN A 218 1.13 3.08 4.20
C ASN A 218 0.15 4.26 4.27
N PHE A 219 -1.07 4.07 3.76
CA PHE A 219 -2.19 5.01 3.90
C PHE A 219 -3.48 4.25 4.27
N PRO A 220 -3.56 3.64 5.48
CA PRO A 220 -4.61 2.65 5.79
C PRO A 220 -6.03 3.18 5.52
N LEU A 221 -6.37 4.38 6.02
CA LEU A 221 -7.70 4.95 5.81
C LEU A 221 -7.96 5.47 4.39
N LEU A 222 -6.96 6.05 3.74
CA LEU A 222 -7.15 6.51 2.37
C LEU A 222 -7.36 5.31 1.44
N MET A 223 -6.63 4.22 1.66
CA MET A 223 -6.78 2.95 0.94
C MET A 223 -8.12 2.28 1.25
N PHE A 224 -8.60 2.37 2.49
CA PHE A 224 -9.96 1.99 2.86
C PHE A 224 -10.97 2.77 2.01
N ALA A 225 -10.91 4.11 1.99
CA ALA A 225 -11.87 4.93 1.27
C ALA A 225 -11.82 4.72 -0.26
N TRP A 226 -10.62 4.56 -0.84
CA TRP A 226 -10.44 4.27 -2.27
C TRP A 226 -11.05 2.95 -2.70
N LYS A 227 -11.20 1.99 -1.79
CA LYS A 227 -11.76 0.68 -2.08
C LYS A 227 -13.23 0.58 -1.70
N VAL A 228 -13.57 0.93 -0.46
CA VAL A 228 -14.93 0.80 0.09
C VAL A 228 -15.87 1.83 -0.53
N GLY A 229 -15.45 3.09 -0.67
CA GLY A 229 -16.25 4.18 -1.24
C GLY A 229 -16.89 3.84 -2.61
N PRO A 230 -16.10 3.54 -3.66
CA PRO A 230 -16.65 3.21 -4.97
C PRO A 230 -17.42 1.89 -4.97
N ALA A 231 -16.97 0.88 -4.24
CA ALA A 231 -17.65 -0.42 -4.21
C ALA A 231 -19.08 -0.28 -3.65
N LEU A 232 -19.21 0.44 -2.53
CA LEU A 232 -20.50 0.70 -1.88
C LEU A 232 -21.40 1.62 -2.71
N ALA A 233 -20.85 2.66 -3.35
CA ALA A 233 -21.63 3.53 -4.24
C ALA A 233 -22.30 2.75 -5.37
N CYS A 234 -21.57 1.80 -5.97
CA CYS A 234 -22.08 0.89 -7.00
C CYS A 234 -23.09 -0.16 -6.47
N GLY A 235 -23.26 -0.31 -5.16
CA GLY A 235 -24.18 -1.29 -4.56
C GLY A 235 -23.56 -2.67 -4.28
N ASN A 236 -22.24 -2.80 -4.34
CA ASN A 236 -21.55 -4.04 -3.96
C ASN A 236 -21.55 -4.23 -2.44
N THR A 237 -21.28 -5.45 -2.01
CA THR A 237 -20.86 -5.76 -0.63
C THR A 237 -19.36 -6.03 -0.61
N VAL A 238 -18.73 -5.86 0.56
CA VAL A 238 -17.27 -5.85 0.68
C VAL A 238 -16.82 -6.79 1.80
N VAL A 239 -15.78 -7.58 1.50
CA VAL A 239 -14.92 -8.22 2.50
C VAL A 239 -13.54 -7.58 2.38
N LEU A 240 -13.16 -6.79 3.37
CA LEU A 240 -11.92 -6.04 3.42
C LEU A 240 -10.92 -6.73 4.34
N LYS A 241 -9.70 -6.94 3.87
CA LYS A 241 -8.54 -7.33 4.68
C LYS A 241 -7.62 -6.14 4.88
N THR A 242 -7.43 -5.74 6.15
CA THR A 242 -6.50 -4.67 6.57
C THR A 242 -5.07 -5.19 6.56
N ALA A 243 -4.08 -4.32 6.41
CA ALA A 243 -2.69 -4.72 6.63
C ALA A 243 -2.46 -5.07 8.11
N GLU A 244 -1.69 -6.12 8.38
CA GLU A 244 -1.37 -6.58 9.73
C GLU A 244 -0.65 -5.52 10.57
N GLN A 245 0.06 -4.58 9.94
CA GLN A 245 0.72 -3.47 10.64
C GLN A 245 -0.24 -2.34 11.06
N THR A 246 -1.40 -2.19 10.42
CA THR A 246 -2.25 -0.99 10.60
C THR A 246 -3.76 -1.29 10.63
N PRO A 247 -4.23 -2.21 11.49
CA PRO A 247 -5.64 -2.58 11.52
C PRO A 247 -6.55 -1.55 12.20
N LEU A 248 -6.03 -0.69 13.10
CA LEU A 248 -6.86 -0.04 14.12
C LEU A 248 -7.79 1.03 13.55
N SER A 249 -7.28 1.90 12.68
CA SER A 249 -8.06 3.01 12.11
C SER A 249 -9.19 2.50 11.21
N ALA A 250 -8.94 1.46 10.42
CA ALA A 250 -9.94 0.83 9.55
C ALA A 250 -11.08 0.19 10.36
N LEU A 251 -10.77 -0.50 11.47
CA LEU A 251 -11.79 -1.06 12.37
C LEU A 251 -12.65 0.06 13.01
N TYR A 252 -12.00 1.16 13.41
CA TYR A 252 -12.69 2.32 13.97
C TYR A 252 -13.70 2.94 12.99
N VAL A 253 -13.26 3.27 11.77
CA VAL A 253 -14.16 3.91 10.79
C VAL A 253 -15.22 2.94 10.25
N ALA A 254 -14.96 1.64 10.27
CA ALA A 254 -15.97 0.65 9.90
C ALA A 254 -17.14 0.64 10.89
N ASN A 255 -16.90 0.88 12.19
CA ASN A 255 -17.97 1.11 13.16
C ASN A 255 -18.78 2.38 12.83
N LEU A 256 -18.11 3.49 12.49
CA LEU A 256 -18.80 4.73 12.08
C LEU A 256 -19.67 4.54 10.83
N LEU A 257 -19.26 3.67 9.91
CA LEU A 257 -20.07 3.37 8.73
C LEU A 257 -21.36 2.60 9.09
N HIS A 258 -21.33 1.72 10.10
CA HIS A 258 -22.55 1.12 10.66
C HIS A 258 -23.43 2.15 11.38
N GLU A 259 -22.84 3.08 12.14
CA GLU A 259 -23.57 4.21 12.74
C GLU A 259 -24.23 5.10 11.66
N ALA A 260 -23.59 5.23 10.49
CA ALA A 260 -24.17 5.93 9.33
C ALA A 260 -25.38 5.21 8.72
N GLY A 261 -25.72 4.00 9.18
CA GLY A 261 -26.84 3.19 8.73
C GLY A 261 -26.49 2.18 7.64
N LEU A 262 -25.23 1.73 7.56
CA LEU A 262 -24.87 0.63 6.67
C LEU A 262 -25.49 -0.68 7.16
N PRO A 263 -26.27 -1.39 6.33
CA PRO A 263 -26.85 -2.68 6.70
C PRO A 263 -25.80 -3.72 7.09
N GLU A 264 -26.17 -4.66 7.96
CA GLU A 264 -25.31 -5.76 8.38
C GLU A 264 -24.81 -6.58 7.18
N GLY A 265 -23.55 -7.00 7.25
CA GLY A 265 -22.91 -7.84 6.23
C GLY A 265 -22.49 -7.09 4.96
N VAL A 266 -22.89 -5.84 4.77
CA VAL A 266 -22.49 -5.05 3.58
C VAL A 266 -21.00 -4.73 3.60
N LEU A 267 -20.44 -4.40 4.76
CA LEU A 267 -19.01 -4.33 4.99
C LEU A 267 -18.64 -5.35 6.05
N ASN A 268 -17.60 -6.14 5.75
CA ASN A 268 -16.95 -7.02 6.70
C ASN A 268 -15.45 -6.71 6.67
N VAL A 269 -14.83 -6.57 7.83
CA VAL A 269 -13.40 -6.25 7.97
C VAL A 269 -12.72 -7.39 8.73
N VAL A 270 -11.83 -8.09 8.05
CA VAL A 270 -11.07 -9.22 8.60
C VAL A 270 -9.59 -8.84 8.65
N SER A 271 -9.11 -8.48 9.84
CA SER A 271 -7.69 -8.28 10.09
C SER A 271 -6.98 -9.63 10.18
N GLY A 272 -5.78 -9.75 9.59
CA GLY A 272 -5.01 -11.00 9.58
C GLY A 272 -3.78 -10.88 8.68
N PHE A 273 -3.04 -11.97 8.49
CA PHE A 273 -1.83 -11.96 7.67
C PHE A 273 -2.11 -12.19 6.18
N GLY A 274 -1.19 -11.74 5.33
CA GLY A 274 -1.26 -11.97 3.88
C GLY A 274 -1.37 -13.45 3.48
N PRO A 275 -0.49 -14.35 3.95
CA PRO A 275 -0.51 -15.77 3.57
C PRO A 275 -1.72 -16.57 4.07
N THR A 276 -2.45 -16.09 5.07
CA THR A 276 -3.65 -16.74 5.63
C THR A 276 -4.92 -16.04 5.14
N ALA A 277 -5.39 -15.01 5.83
CA ALA A 277 -6.60 -14.27 5.48
C ALA A 277 -6.59 -13.70 4.05
N GLY A 278 -5.45 -13.13 3.63
CA GLY A 278 -5.31 -12.57 2.29
C GLY A 278 -5.43 -13.63 1.18
N ALA A 279 -4.71 -14.75 1.33
CA ALA A 279 -4.74 -15.85 0.37
C ALA A 279 -6.10 -16.57 0.34
N ALA A 280 -6.73 -16.78 1.49
CA ALA A 280 -8.09 -17.30 1.60
C ALA A 280 -9.07 -16.40 0.84
N LEU A 281 -9.03 -15.09 1.06
CA LEU A 281 -9.92 -14.15 0.36
C LEU A 281 -9.72 -14.17 -1.17
N CYS A 282 -8.47 -14.24 -1.63
CA CYS A 282 -8.16 -14.27 -3.06
C CYS A 282 -8.65 -15.55 -3.75
N SER A 283 -8.53 -16.69 -3.05
CA SER A 283 -8.90 -18.01 -3.57
C SER A 283 -10.37 -18.36 -3.35
N HIS A 284 -11.10 -17.60 -2.54
CA HIS A 284 -12.48 -17.91 -2.16
C HIS A 284 -13.42 -17.95 -3.38
N MET A 285 -14.25 -18.99 -3.49
CA MET A 285 -15.14 -19.22 -4.65
C MET A 285 -16.36 -18.31 -4.67
N GLY A 286 -16.82 -17.84 -3.50
CA GLY A 286 -17.96 -16.94 -3.34
C GLY A 286 -17.66 -15.43 -3.50
N VAL A 287 -16.43 -15.06 -3.87
CA VAL A 287 -16.02 -13.66 -4.12
C VAL A 287 -16.04 -13.40 -5.62
N ASP A 288 -16.68 -12.31 -6.05
CA ASP A 288 -16.91 -12.02 -7.47
C ASP A 288 -15.83 -11.13 -8.08
N LYS A 289 -15.13 -10.35 -7.26
CA LYS A 289 -14.07 -9.43 -7.72
C LYS A 289 -13.00 -9.24 -6.65
N LEU A 290 -11.75 -9.09 -7.08
CA LEU A 290 -10.66 -8.62 -6.22
C LEU A 290 -10.21 -7.19 -6.55
N ALA A 291 -9.80 -6.47 -5.51
CA ALA A 291 -9.04 -5.23 -5.61
C ALA A 291 -7.90 -5.22 -4.57
N PHE A 292 -6.66 -5.33 -5.05
CA PHE A 292 -5.46 -5.39 -4.20
C PHE A 292 -4.60 -4.14 -4.40
N THR A 293 -4.06 -3.63 -3.29
CA THR A 293 -2.98 -2.63 -3.34
C THR A 293 -1.83 -3.09 -2.46
N GLY A 294 -0.61 -3.06 -2.98
CA GLY A 294 0.57 -3.52 -2.24
C GLY A 294 1.73 -3.90 -3.16
N SER A 295 2.58 -4.82 -2.72
CA SER A 295 3.80 -5.16 -3.47
C SER A 295 3.51 -5.84 -4.81
N THR A 296 4.39 -5.62 -5.79
CA THR A 296 4.31 -6.29 -7.11
C THR A 296 4.35 -7.82 -6.99
N GLY A 297 5.20 -8.35 -6.11
CA GLY A 297 5.31 -9.80 -5.88
C GLY A 297 4.00 -10.39 -5.34
N THR A 298 3.38 -9.73 -4.36
CA THR A 298 2.07 -10.15 -3.86
C THR A 298 0.97 -9.99 -4.91
N GLY A 299 1.01 -8.94 -5.73
CA GLY A 299 0.04 -8.74 -6.82
C GLY A 299 0.04 -9.90 -7.83
N GLN A 300 1.21 -10.47 -8.14
CA GLN A 300 1.31 -11.68 -8.98
C GLN A 300 0.63 -12.90 -8.32
N ILE A 301 0.83 -13.09 -7.01
CA ILE A 301 0.18 -14.17 -6.25
C ILE A 301 -1.35 -13.98 -6.25
N VAL A 302 -1.84 -12.75 -6.08
CA VAL A 302 -3.28 -12.43 -6.13
C VAL A 302 -3.88 -12.83 -7.48
N LEU A 303 -3.21 -12.51 -8.59
CA LEU A 303 -3.66 -12.91 -9.94
C LEU A 303 -3.67 -14.44 -10.09
N GLU A 304 -2.65 -15.13 -9.60
CA GLU A 304 -2.56 -16.58 -9.67
C GLU A 304 -3.70 -17.26 -8.89
N LEU A 305 -3.99 -16.79 -7.67
CA LEU A 305 -5.06 -17.33 -6.84
C LEU A 305 -6.45 -17.05 -7.43
N ALA A 306 -6.66 -15.88 -8.04
CA ALA A 306 -7.88 -15.58 -8.78
C ALA A 306 -8.05 -16.51 -9.98
N ALA A 307 -6.99 -16.71 -10.76
CA ALA A 307 -7.00 -17.57 -11.94
C ALA A 307 -7.26 -19.05 -11.60
N ARG A 308 -6.72 -19.55 -10.48
CA ARG A 308 -6.88 -20.94 -10.03
C ARG A 308 -8.21 -21.25 -9.36
N SER A 309 -8.97 -20.22 -8.97
CA SER A 309 -10.25 -20.38 -8.28
C SER A 309 -11.42 -20.26 -9.26
N ASN A 310 -12.02 -19.07 -9.37
CA ASN A 310 -13.25 -18.83 -10.14
C ASN A 310 -13.07 -17.79 -11.27
N LEU A 311 -11.82 -17.48 -11.66
CA LEU A 311 -11.50 -16.49 -12.69
C LEU A 311 -12.05 -15.07 -12.40
N LYS A 312 -12.27 -14.75 -11.12
CA LYS A 312 -12.75 -13.42 -10.70
C LYS A 312 -11.84 -12.30 -11.25
N PRO A 313 -12.40 -11.19 -11.78
CA PRO A 313 -11.62 -10.05 -12.23
C PRO A 313 -10.82 -9.43 -11.08
N VAL A 314 -9.60 -8.97 -11.39
CA VAL A 314 -8.65 -8.40 -10.43
C VAL A 314 -8.26 -6.99 -10.86
N THR A 315 -8.26 -6.04 -9.92
CA THR A 315 -7.61 -4.74 -10.08
C THR A 315 -6.42 -4.67 -9.13
N LEU A 316 -5.27 -4.24 -9.65
CA LEU A 316 -4.01 -4.15 -8.90
C LEU A 316 -3.48 -2.71 -8.94
N GLU A 317 -3.20 -2.16 -7.77
CA GLU A 317 -2.38 -0.96 -7.60
C GLU A 317 -1.07 -1.37 -6.93
N LEU A 318 0.05 -1.25 -7.64
CA LEU A 318 1.33 -1.83 -7.21
C LEU A 318 2.38 -0.75 -6.92
N GLY A 319 3.59 -1.19 -6.60
CA GLY A 319 4.73 -0.32 -6.37
C GLY A 319 5.23 0.39 -7.63
N GLY A 320 6.03 1.44 -7.42
CA GLY A 320 6.53 2.29 -8.50
C GLY A 320 7.97 2.74 -8.32
N LYS A 321 8.53 3.30 -9.41
CA LYS A 321 9.81 3.99 -9.42
C LYS A 321 9.72 5.30 -10.21
N SER A 322 8.81 6.14 -9.75
CA SER A 322 8.36 7.34 -10.47
C SER A 322 9.51 8.32 -10.72
N PRO A 323 9.70 8.78 -11.96
CA PRO A 323 10.67 9.82 -12.27
C PRO A 323 10.10 11.20 -11.92
N PHE A 324 10.97 12.07 -11.38
CA PHE A 324 10.76 13.51 -11.25
C PHE A 324 11.83 14.19 -12.13
N ILE A 325 11.42 14.97 -13.14
CA ILE A 325 12.34 15.49 -14.16
C ILE A 325 12.48 17.00 -14.00
N VAL A 326 13.71 17.47 -13.80
CA VAL A 326 14.09 18.88 -13.66
C VAL A 326 14.82 19.33 -14.93
N MET A 327 14.16 20.19 -15.70
CA MET A 327 14.67 20.74 -16.95
C MET A 327 15.66 21.89 -16.71
N ASP A 328 16.37 22.32 -17.76
CA ASP A 328 17.45 23.32 -17.65
C ASP A 328 16.98 24.75 -17.41
N ASP A 329 15.70 25.00 -17.62
CA ASP A 329 14.98 26.26 -17.40
C ASP A 329 14.16 26.27 -16.10
N ALA A 330 14.24 25.19 -15.30
CA ALA A 330 13.53 25.10 -14.04
C ALA A 330 14.08 26.08 -12.99
N ASP A 331 13.19 26.66 -12.19
CA ASP A 331 13.56 27.30 -10.92
C ASP A 331 14.10 26.21 -9.98
N VAL A 332 15.40 26.25 -9.70
CA VAL A 332 16.10 25.21 -8.93
C VAL A 332 15.62 25.18 -7.48
N ASP A 333 15.32 26.32 -6.86
CA ASP A 333 14.83 26.38 -5.48
C ASP A 333 13.45 25.71 -5.37
N GLN A 334 12.55 26.04 -6.29
CA GLN A 334 11.22 25.42 -6.35
C GLN A 334 11.32 23.92 -6.68
N ALA A 335 12.16 23.55 -7.63
CA ALA A 335 12.35 22.15 -8.04
C ALA A 335 12.88 21.28 -6.89
N VAL A 336 13.80 21.81 -6.07
CA VAL A 336 14.33 21.11 -4.89
C VAL A 336 13.22 20.84 -3.87
N GLU A 337 12.40 21.83 -3.55
CA GLU A 337 11.30 21.64 -2.58
C GLU A 337 10.25 20.63 -3.09
N LEU A 338 9.87 20.71 -4.37
CA LEU A 338 8.92 19.78 -4.97
C LEU A 338 9.47 18.35 -5.02
N ALA A 339 10.73 18.17 -5.43
CA ALA A 339 11.37 16.86 -5.45
C ALA A 339 11.54 16.28 -4.05
N HIS A 340 11.88 17.14 -3.07
CA HIS A 340 11.98 16.76 -1.66
C HIS A 340 10.63 16.25 -1.14
N GLN A 341 9.55 17.02 -1.33
CA GLN A 341 8.21 16.56 -0.95
C GLN A 341 7.81 15.27 -1.67
N ALA A 342 8.10 15.16 -2.97
CA ALA A 342 7.71 14.00 -3.77
C ALA A 342 8.32 12.67 -3.29
N VAL A 343 9.50 12.68 -2.66
CA VAL A 343 10.18 11.46 -2.19
C VAL A 343 10.14 11.27 -0.67
N PHE A 344 10.09 12.34 0.12
CA PHE A 344 10.13 12.24 1.59
C PHE A 344 8.76 12.31 2.27
N PHE A 345 7.68 12.64 1.53
CA PHE A 345 6.31 12.57 2.04
C PHE A 345 5.97 11.15 2.54
N ASN A 346 5.30 11.06 3.69
CA ASN A 346 5.00 9.80 4.39
C ASN A 346 6.23 8.90 4.59
N GLN A 347 7.37 9.50 4.97
CA GLN A 347 8.67 8.82 5.09
C GLN A 347 9.14 8.12 3.79
N GLY A 348 8.65 8.52 2.62
CA GLY A 348 8.90 7.83 1.35
C GLY A 348 8.19 6.49 1.18
N GLN A 349 7.25 6.17 2.08
CA GLN A 349 6.40 4.99 2.01
C GLN A 349 5.19 5.26 1.09
N CYS A 350 5.46 5.65 -0.16
CA CYS A 350 4.47 5.98 -1.17
C CYS A 350 4.77 5.24 -2.48
N CYS A 351 3.79 4.54 -3.05
CA CYS A 351 3.96 3.82 -4.32
C CYS A 351 4.28 4.76 -5.49
N CYS A 352 3.79 6.00 -5.43
CA CYS A 352 4.04 7.02 -6.43
C CYS A 352 5.21 7.97 -6.07
N ALA A 353 6.03 7.67 -5.06
CA ALA A 353 7.14 8.53 -4.64
C ALA A 353 8.07 8.88 -5.82
N GLY A 354 8.41 10.17 -5.94
CA GLY A 354 9.32 10.75 -6.94
C GLY A 354 10.79 10.36 -6.71
N SER A 355 11.04 9.05 -6.62
CA SER A 355 12.26 8.46 -6.08
C SER A 355 13.45 8.47 -7.04
N ARG A 356 13.22 8.70 -8.34
CA ARG A 356 14.27 9.00 -9.33
C ARG A 356 14.17 10.46 -9.74
N THR A 357 15.09 11.28 -9.28
CA THR A 357 15.14 12.70 -9.66
C THR A 357 16.14 12.88 -10.80
N PHE A 358 15.66 13.04 -12.03
CA PHE A 358 16.48 13.33 -13.20
C PHE A 358 16.69 14.84 -13.30
N VAL A 359 17.94 15.29 -13.29
CA VAL A 359 18.27 16.72 -13.30
C VAL A 359 19.20 17.05 -14.46
N HIS A 360 18.84 18.09 -15.21
CA HIS A 360 19.63 18.50 -16.36
C HIS A 360 21.02 18.97 -15.94
N GLU A 361 22.05 18.62 -16.71
CA GLU A 361 23.47 18.84 -16.39
C GLU A 361 23.81 20.29 -16.04
N ARG A 362 23.10 21.26 -16.63
CA ARG A 362 23.29 22.70 -16.40
C ARG A 362 22.93 23.17 -15.00
N VAL A 363 22.00 22.50 -14.33
CA VAL A 363 21.48 22.87 -13.00
C VAL A 363 21.76 21.80 -11.94
N TYR A 364 22.40 20.69 -12.32
CA TYR A 364 22.59 19.53 -11.46
C TYR A 364 23.37 19.82 -10.19
N ASP A 365 24.54 20.46 -10.31
CA ASP A 365 25.44 20.63 -9.16
C ASP A 365 24.79 21.56 -8.11
N GLU A 366 24.11 22.62 -8.55
CA GLU A 366 23.31 23.50 -7.68
C GLU A 366 22.14 22.75 -7.03
N PHE A 367 21.43 21.94 -7.80
CA PHE A 367 20.31 21.13 -7.31
C PHE A 367 20.76 20.15 -6.22
N VAL A 368 21.86 19.41 -6.43
CA VAL A 368 22.38 18.43 -5.46
C VAL A 368 22.76 19.10 -4.13
N GLU A 369 23.46 20.23 -4.18
CA GLU A 369 23.84 20.97 -2.96
C GLU A 369 22.61 21.47 -2.18
N LYS A 370 21.61 22.01 -2.89
CA LYS A 370 20.36 22.46 -2.27
C LYS A 370 19.52 21.30 -1.73
N SER A 371 19.42 20.17 -2.47
CA SER A 371 18.74 18.96 -1.99
C SER A 371 19.38 18.40 -0.73
N LYS A 372 20.72 18.36 -0.66
CA LYS A 372 21.46 18.00 0.55
C LYS A 372 21.10 18.91 1.71
N ALA A 373 21.16 20.24 1.51
CA ALA A 373 20.84 21.21 2.55
C ALA A 373 19.39 21.06 3.05
N ARG A 374 18.43 20.81 2.15
CA ARG A 374 17.02 20.62 2.50
C ARG A 374 16.77 19.30 3.24
N ALA A 375 17.43 18.22 2.82
CA ALA A 375 17.35 16.92 3.49
C ALA A 375 17.89 16.97 4.93
N LEU A 376 19.01 17.64 5.15
CA LEU A 376 19.61 17.82 6.49
C LEU A 376 18.76 18.68 7.44
N LYS A 377 17.89 19.54 6.91
CA LYS A 377 16.98 20.38 7.70
C LYS A 377 15.69 19.68 8.09
N ARG A 378 15.35 18.54 7.46
CA ARG A 378 14.09 17.84 7.70
C ARG A 378 14.10 17.22 9.11
N VAL A 379 13.12 17.62 9.93
CA VAL A 379 13.06 17.17 11.33
C VAL A 379 12.46 15.76 11.42
N VAL A 380 13.26 14.81 11.91
CA VAL A 380 12.86 13.43 12.20
C VAL A 380 12.64 13.26 13.70
N GLY A 381 11.50 12.70 14.12
CA GLY A 381 11.21 12.49 15.53
C GLY A 381 9.83 11.92 15.79
N ASP A 382 9.34 12.07 17.03
CA ASP A 382 8.02 11.59 17.42
C ASP A 382 6.93 12.25 16.56
N PRO A 383 6.13 11.48 15.80
CA PRO A 383 5.12 12.00 14.90
C PRO A 383 3.99 12.80 15.57
N PHE A 384 3.84 12.74 16.90
CA PHE A 384 2.88 13.55 17.65
C PHE A 384 3.40 14.93 18.05
N ARG A 385 4.69 15.20 17.85
CA ARG A 385 5.30 16.47 18.25
C ARG A 385 5.18 17.51 17.15
N ASP A 386 4.81 18.73 17.54
CA ASP A 386 4.77 19.87 16.63
C ASP A 386 6.12 20.15 15.97
N GLY A 387 6.09 20.45 14.68
CA GLY A 387 7.30 20.73 13.89
C GLY A 387 8.09 19.50 13.43
N VAL A 388 7.73 18.29 13.88
CA VAL A 388 8.28 17.05 13.28
C VAL A 388 7.70 16.87 11.89
N GLU A 389 8.58 16.70 10.91
CA GLU A 389 8.19 16.51 9.51
C GLU A 389 8.18 15.04 9.09
N GLN A 390 8.86 14.17 9.85
CA GLN A 390 9.07 12.77 9.50
C GLN A 390 9.05 11.85 10.74
N GLY A 391 8.15 10.87 10.72
CA GLY A 391 8.11 9.80 11.72
C GLY A 391 8.98 8.58 11.38
N PRO A 392 8.76 7.43 12.06
CA PRO A 392 9.48 6.18 11.77
C PRO A 392 8.95 5.46 10.52
N GLN A 393 9.69 4.45 10.06
CA GLN A 393 9.18 3.43 9.14
C GLN A 393 8.21 2.51 9.86
N ILE A 394 7.33 1.83 9.13
CA ILE A 394 6.23 1.06 9.73
C ILE A 394 6.68 -0.08 10.65
N ASP A 395 7.75 -0.80 10.31
CA ASP A 395 8.22 -1.96 11.07
C ASP A 395 9.71 -2.24 10.85
N GLY A 396 10.22 -3.22 11.60
CA GLY A 396 11.61 -3.67 11.52
C GLY A 396 11.99 -4.31 10.18
N GLU A 397 11.06 -4.95 9.46
CA GLU A 397 11.34 -5.55 8.16
C GLU A 397 11.60 -4.46 7.12
N GLN A 398 10.70 -3.48 7.05
CA GLN A 398 10.79 -2.34 6.15
C GLN A 398 12.00 -1.47 6.48
N PHE A 399 12.25 -1.21 7.76
CA PHE A 399 13.44 -0.51 8.24
C PHE A 399 14.73 -1.16 7.73
N ASN A 400 14.89 -2.47 7.95
CA ASN A 400 16.07 -3.21 7.53
C ASN A 400 16.18 -3.31 6.00
N LYS A 401 15.05 -3.42 5.29
CA LYS A 401 15.03 -3.40 3.81
C LYS A 401 15.60 -2.08 3.28
N ILE A 402 15.16 -0.95 3.82
CA ILE A 402 15.62 0.37 3.39
C ILE A 402 17.13 0.52 3.63
N LEU A 403 17.63 0.16 4.81
CA LEU A 403 19.07 0.24 5.10
C LEU A 403 19.92 -0.65 4.17
N ARG A 404 19.42 -1.82 3.77
CA ARG A 404 20.09 -2.65 2.74
C ARG A 404 20.14 -1.96 1.38
N TYR A 405 19.10 -1.22 0.99
CA TYR A 405 19.13 -0.42 -0.24
C TYR A 405 20.12 0.74 -0.15
N VAL A 406 20.17 1.43 0.99
CA VAL A 406 21.17 2.47 1.22
C VAL A 406 22.58 1.90 1.08
N GLN A 407 22.88 0.79 1.74
CA GLN A 407 24.18 0.12 1.61
C GLN A 407 24.48 -0.27 0.17
N SER A 408 23.49 -0.83 -0.56
CA SER A 408 23.65 -1.16 -1.97
C SER A 408 23.96 0.05 -2.86
N GLY A 409 23.46 1.24 -2.51
CA GLY A 409 23.78 2.49 -3.21
C GLY A 409 25.25 2.85 -3.06
N VAL A 410 25.76 2.79 -1.82
CA VAL A 410 27.18 3.02 -1.50
C VAL A 410 28.07 1.99 -2.20
N ASP A 411 27.75 0.70 -2.08
CA ASP A 411 28.53 -0.39 -2.67
C ASP A 411 28.58 -0.33 -4.21
N SER A 412 27.55 0.24 -4.83
CA SER A 412 27.48 0.42 -6.30
C SER A 412 28.20 1.70 -6.77
N GLY A 413 28.74 2.50 -5.86
CA GLY A 413 29.50 3.71 -6.17
C GLY A 413 28.65 4.96 -6.41
N ALA A 414 27.40 5.00 -5.95
CA ALA A 414 26.66 6.26 -5.85
C ALA A 414 27.21 7.11 -4.70
N THR A 415 27.15 8.43 -4.83
CA THR A 415 27.67 9.34 -3.81
C THR A 415 26.60 9.63 -2.78
N LEU A 416 26.80 9.17 -1.54
CA LEU A 416 25.94 9.49 -0.41
C LEU A 416 26.22 10.94 0.04
N VAL A 417 25.31 11.88 -0.26
CA VAL A 417 25.51 13.31 0.04
C VAL A 417 24.83 13.77 1.33
N ALA A 418 23.80 13.05 1.79
CA ALA A 418 23.12 13.28 3.06
C ALA A 418 22.49 11.98 3.60
N GLY A 419 22.41 11.87 4.93
CA GLY A 419 21.73 10.78 5.63
C GLY A 419 22.42 9.43 5.47
N GLY A 420 21.60 8.37 5.32
CA GLY A 420 22.06 7.01 5.09
C GLY A 420 22.19 6.14 6.35
N ASP A 421 21.83 6.65 7.52
CA ASP A 421 21.86 5.90 8.78
C ASP A 421 20.54 6.01 9.56
N ARG A 422 20.45 5.26 10.65
CA ARG A 422 19.42 5.34 11.67
C ARG A 422 19.46 6.69 12.41
N VAL A 423 18.29 7.13 12.89
CA VAL A 423 18.18 8.17 13.93
C VAL A 423 17.81 7.52 15.27
N GLY A 424 18.53 7.87 16.34
CA GLY A 424 18.30 7.31 17.68
C GLY A 424 18.70 5.84 17.83
N ASP A 425 18.31 5.22 18.94
CA ASP A 425 18.55 3.81 19.25
C ASP A 425 17.25 2.97 19.35
N ARG A 426 16.12 3.64 19.62
CA ARG A 426 14.76 3.08 19.70
C ARG A 426 13.89 3.52 18.50
N GLY A 427 12.95 2.65 18.11
CA GLY A 427 12.06 2.88 16.96
C GLY A 427 12.72 2.66 15.59
N PHE A 428 11.94 2.87 14.54
CA PHE A 428 12.35 2.58 13.15
C PHE A 428 12.67 3.84 12.34
N TYR A 429 13.42 4.78 12.91
CA TYR A 429 13.72 6.06 12.26
C TYR A 429 14.95 5.99 11.34
N ILE A 430 14.81 6.50 10.11
CA ILE A 430 15.88 6.56 9.11
C ILE A 430 16.10 8.03 8.72
N GLN A 431 17.36 8.44 8.59
CA GLN A 431 17.71 9.77 8.13
C GLN A 431 17.22 10.02 6.69
N PRO A 432 16.75 11.24 6.36
CA PRO A 432 16.47 11.62 4.98
C PRO A 432 17.74 11.46 4.15
N THR A 433 17.72 10.50 3.22
CA THR A 433 18.92 10.06 2.50
C THR A 433 18.90 10.58 1.08
N VAL A 434 20.01 11.14 0.62
CA VAL A 434 20.17 11.63 -0.75
C VAL A 434 21.41 11.00 -1.38
N PHE A 435 21.22 10.31 -2.48
CA PHE A 435 22.29 9.84 -3.37
C PHE A 435 22.40 10.75 -4.60
N ALA A 436 23.61 11.20 -4.88
CA ALA A 436 24.00 11.81 -6.13
C ALA A 436 24.81 10.83 -6.99
N ASP A 437 25.00 11.20 -8.25
CA ASP A 437 25.82 10.49 -9.25
C ASP A 437 25.37 9.04 -9.47
N ALA A 438 24.08 8.79 -9.24
CA ALA A 438 23.48 7.49 -9.47
C ALA A 438 23.38 7.18 -10.96
N LYS A 439 23.47 5.90 -11.29
CA LYS A 439 23.37 5.37 -12.66
C LYS A 439 22.13 4.49 -12.79
N ASP A 440 21.56 4.44 -14.00
CA ASP A 440 20.30 3.75 -14.29
C ASP A 440 20.32 2.23 -13.97
N GLU A 441 21.49 1.62 -13.92
CA GLU A 441 21.64 0.18 -13.66
C GLU A 441 21.68 -0.15 -12.17
N MET A 442 21.87 0.85 -11.31
CA MET A 442 21.97 0.66 -9.86
C MET A 442 20.63 0.21 -9.27
N LYS A 443 20.67 -0.65 -8.26
CA LYS A 443 19.46 -1.12 -7.56
C LYS A 443 18.62 0.03 -7.01
N ILE A 444 19.26 1.03 -6.40
CA ILE A 444 18.58 2.23 -5.87
C ILE A 444 17.87 3.05 -6.96
N ALA A 445 18.27 2.92 -8.23
CA ALA A 445 17.60 3.54 -9.38
C ALA A 445 16.50 2.65 -9.98
N ARG A 446 16.61 1.32 -9.89
CA ARG A 446 15.66 0.39 -10.54
C ARG A 446 14.55 -0.13 -9.64
N GLU A 447 14.85 -0.33 -8.38
CA GLU A 447 13.97 -1.02 -7.44
C GLU A 447 13.29 -0.03 -6.48
N GLU A 448 12.06 -0.37 -6.10
CA GLU A 448 11.28 0.37 -5.12
C GLU A 448 11.86 0.17 -3.71
N ILE A 449 12.42 1.25 -3.15
CA ILE A 449 13.00 1.27 -1.80
C ILE A 449 11.89 1.36 -0.75
N PHE A 450 10.89 2.23 -1.00
CA PHE A 450 9.76 2.52 -0.12
C PHE A 450 10.19 3.09 1.24
N GLY A 451 11.11 4.06 1.20
CA GLY A 451 11.67 4.74 2.36
C GLY A 451 12.23 6.11 1.97
N PRO A 452 12.78 6.88 2.92
CA PRO A 452 13.18 8.27 2.72
C PRO A 452 14.54 8.35 2.01
N VAL A 453 14.59 7.91 0.74
CA VAL A 453 15.82 7.82 -0.06
C VAL A 453 15.60 8.41 -1.45
N GLN A 454 16.20 9.57 -1.70
CA GLN A 454 16.23 10.22 -3.00
C GLN A 454 17.42 9.73 -3.82
N THR A 455 17.17 9.37 -5.09
CA THR A 455 18.22 8.99 -6.05
C THR A 455 18.27 10.03 -7.17
N ILE A 456 19.33 10.83 -7.23
CA ILE A 456 19.50 11.91 -8.20
C ILE A 456 20.38 11.43 -9.36
N LEU A 457 19.90 11.62 -10.59
CA LEU A 457 20.56 11.21 -11.83
C LEU A 457 20.79 12.44 -12.72
N LYS A 458 21.98 12.57 -13.29
CA LYS A 458 22.34 13.64 -14.23
C LYS A 458 21.91 13.25 -15.64
N PHE A 459 21.25 14.14 -16.37
CA PHE A 459 20.97 13.94 -17.80
C PHE A 459 21.33 15.16 -18.65
N ARG A 460 21.44 14.94 -19.96
CA ARG A 460 21.62 15.98 -20.99
C ARG A 460 20.65 15.73 -22.13
N TYR A 461 20.28 16.76 -22.89
CA TYR A 461 19.44 16.60 -24.07
C TYR A 461 20.04 15.58 -25.04
N THR A 462 19.33 14.47 -25.23
CA THR A 462 19.59 13.55 -26.34
C THR A 462 18.26 13.17 -26.98
N ARG A 463 18.27 12.81 -28.26
CA ARG A 463 17.08 12.29 -28.98
C ARG A 463 16.41 11.07 -28.29
N ARG A 464 17.02 10.50 -27.24
CA ARG A 464 16.56 9.31 -26.50
C ARG A 464 15.77 9.59 -25.22
N MET A 465 15.54 10.85 -24.84
CA MET A 465 14.89 11.20 -23.56
C MET A 465 13.45 10.68 -23.41
N ILE A 466 12.78 10.30 -24.50
CA ILE A 466 11.38 9.81 -24.48
C ILE A 466 11.30 8.29 -24.20
N PHE A 467 12.42 7.57 -24.05
CA PHE A 467 12.43 6.12 -23.84
C PHE A 467 12.79 5.68 -22.38
N PHE A 468 12.46 6.48 -21.38
CA PHE A 468 12.72 6.17 -19.95
C PHE A 468 11.55 5.51 -19.22
#